data_AF-A0A967J6A2-F1
#
_entry.id   AF-A0A967J6A2-F1
#
_cell.length_a   1.000
_cell.length_b   1.000
_cell.length_c   1.000
_cell.angle_alpha   90.00
_cell.angle_beta   90.00
_cell.angle_gamma   90.00
#
_symmetry.space_group_name_H-M   'P 1'
#
loop_
_entity.id
_entity.type
_entity.pdbx_description
1 polymer ?
#
loop_
_entity_poly.entity_id
_entity_poly.type
_entity_poly.pdbx_seq_one_letter_code
_entity_poly.pdbx_strand_id
1 'polypeptide(L)' 'TYDVDAIRAHFPALGRSGAGRTVAWLDGPGGTQVPAAVIDAMGEVLRDGVSNLGGPF' A
#
# COMPACT_ATOMS: atom_id res chain seq x y z
N THR A 1 -12.87 21.35 4.30
CA THR A 1 -13.64 20.12 4.02
C THR A 1 -12.67 19.01 3.70
N TYR A 2 -12.97 17.75 4.03
CA TYR A 2 -12.06 16.62 3.81
C TYR A 2 -12.46 15.89 2.53
N ASP A 3 -11.57 15.85 1.54
CA ASP A 3 -11.80 15.20 0.24
C ASP A 3 -11.44 13.72 0.34
N VAL A 4 -12.45 12.88 0.59
CA VAL A 4 -12.29 11.44 0.75
C VAL A 4 -11.87 10.77 -0.56
N ASP A 5 -12.31 11.27 -1.71
CA ASP A 5 -12.03 10.65 -3.00
C ASP A 5 -10.57 10.87 -3.40
N ALA A 6 -10.04 12.07 -3.15
CA ALA A 6 -8.61 12.35 -3.31
C ALA A 6 -7.75 11.40 -2.45
N ILE A 7 -8.20 11.08 -1.24
CA ILE A 7 -7.47 10.17 -0.35
C ILE A 7 -7.55 8.73 -0.82
N ARG A 8 -8.74 8.25 -1.22
CA ARG A 8 -8.94 6.88 -1.72
C ARG A 8 -8.10 6.61 -2.96
N ALA A 9 -7.84 7.63 -3.79
CA ALA A 9 -7.00 7.51 -4.97
C ALA A 9 -5.55 7.10 -4.65
N HIS A 10 -5.06 7.35 -3.43
CA HIS A 10 -3.73 6.88 -3.01
C HIS A 10 -3.67 5.38 -2.74
N PHE A 11 -4.80 4.68 -2.58
CA PHE A 11 -4.85 3.26 -2.18
C PHE A 11 -5.31 2.38 -3.37
N PRO A 12 -4.39 1.81 -4.15
CA PRO A 12 -4.75 1.07 -5.37
C PRO A 12 -5.66 -0.14 -5.10
N ALA A 13 -5.57 -0.76 -3.92
CA ALA A 13 -6.42 -1.87 -3.53
C ALA A 13 -7.92 -1.54 -3.48
N LEU A 14 -8.29 -0.25 -3.30
CA LEU A 14 -9.68 0.20 -3.27
C LEU A 14 -10.33 0.23 -4.67
N GLY A 15 -9.52 0.20 -5.74
CA GLY A 15 -10.01 0.07 -7.12
C GLY A 15 -10.19 -1.37 -7.59
N ARG A 16 -9.82 -2.37 -6.76
CA ARG A 16 -9.85 -3.78 -7.16
C ARG A 16 -11.29 -4.26 -7.34
N SER A 17 -11.52 -4.99 -8.42
CA SER A 17 -12.79 -5.71 -8.67
C SER A 17 -12.68 -7.19 -8.28
N GLY A 18 -13.73 -7.73 -7.68
CA GLY A 18 -13.92 -9.14 -7.35
C GLY A 18 -15.38 -9.54 -7.57
N ALA A 19 -15.62 -10.71 -8.19
CA ALA A 19 -16.96 -11.18 -8.55
C ALA A 19 -17.81 -10.12 -9.30
N GLY A 20 -17.18 -9.37 -10.21
CA GLY A 20 -17.83 -8.33 -11.01
C GLY A 20 -18.17 -7.02 -10.27
N ARG A 21 -17.69 -6.82 -9.04
CA ARG A 21 -17.95 -5.61 -8.24
C ARG A 21 -16.67 -5.09 -7.59
N THR A 22 -16.61 -3.79 -7.28
CA THR A 22 -15.52 -3.21 -6.49
C THR A 22 -15.53 -3.79 -5.07
N VAL A 23 -14.35 -4.16 -4.57
CA VAL A 23 -14.19 -4.74 -3.23
C VAL A 23 -14.31 -3.65 -2.16
N ALA A 24 -15.12 -3.90 -1.13
CA ALA A 24 -15.14 -3.10 0.09
C ALA A 24 -14.30 -3.78 1.17
N TRP A 25 -13.21 -3.13 1.58
CA TRP A 25 -12.31 -3.62 2.62
C TRP A 25 -12.77 -3.10 3.99
N LEU A 26 -13.41 -3.95 4.78
CA LEU A 26 -14.02 -3.59 6.08
C LEU A 26 -13.30 -4.24 7.27
N ASP A 27 -12.04 -4.62 7.11
CA ASP A 27 -11.24 -5.27 8.14
C ASP A 27 -9.93 -4.54 8.40
N GLY A 28 -10.04 -3.24 8.72
CA GLY A 28 -8.88 -2.44 9.15
C GLY A 28 -8.08 -3.08 10.30
N PRO A 29 -8.70 -3.70 11.32
CA PRO A 29 -7.99 -4.40 12.39
C PRO A 29 -7.19 -5.62 11.92
N GLY A 30 -7.68 -6.38 10.94
CA GLY A 30 -6.95 -7.49 10.32
C GLY A 30 -5.82 -7.03 9.39
N GLY A 31 -5.90 -5.80 8.89
CA GLY A 31 -4.83 -5.16 8.14
C GLY A 31 -5.30 -3.93 7.36
N THR A 32 -4.46 -2.91 7.32
CA THR A 32 -4.73 -1.71 6.53
C THR A 32 -4.36 -1.91 5.06
N GLN A 33 -5.05 -1.21 4.17
CA GLN A 33 -4.60 -1.08 2.79
C GLN A 33 -3.40 -0.13 2.74
N VAL A 34 -2.49 -0.37 1.80
CA VAL A 34 -1.23 0.37 1.70
C VAL A 34 -1.33 1.40 0.56
N PRO A 35 -0.94 2.67 0.77
CA PRO A 35 -0.93 3.66 -0.30
C PRO A 35 0.22 3.42 -1.27
N ALA A 36 0.07 3.85 -2.53
CA ALA A 36 1.05 3.68 -3.60
C ALA A 36 2.46 4.13 -3.21
N ALA A 37 2.60 5.29 -2.57
CA ALA A 37 3.89 5.82 -2.15
C ALA A 37 4.68 4.88 -1.21
N VAL A 38 3.99 4.14 -0.33
CA VAL A 38 4.63 3.16 0.56
C VAL A 38 5.01 1.90 -0.21
N ILE A 39 4.16 1.46 -1.14
CA ILE A 39 4.47 0.33 -2.03
C ILE A 39 5.72 0.63 -2.86
N ASP A 40 5.79 1.83 -3.43
CA ASP A 40 6.90 2.26 -4.26
C ASP A 40 8.21 2.32 -3.47
N ALA A 41 8.21 2.97 -2.29
CA ALA A 41 9.37 3.05 -1.42
C ALA A 41 9.87 1.66 -0.97
N MET A 42 8.96 0.76 -0.57
CA MET A 42 9.32 -0.61 -0.22
C MET A 42 9.86 -1.38 -1.44
N GLY A 43 9.30 -1.14 -2.62
CA GLY A 43 9.77 -1.71 -3.87
C GLY A 43 11.18 -1.25 -4.22
N GLU A 44 11.52 0.02 -4.02
CA GLU A 44 12.88 0.57 -4.19
C GLU A 44 13.87 -0.13 -3.26
N VAL A 45 13.57 -0.20 -1.96
CA VAL A 45 14.43 -0.90 -0.97
C VAL A 45 14.72 -2.35 -1.39
N LEU A 46 13.71 -3.07 -1.88
CA LEU A 46 13.89 -4.45 -2.33
C LEU A 46 14.71 -4.57 -3.61
N ARG A 47 14.66 -3.58 -4.50
CA ARG A 47 15.47 -3.53 -5.73
C ARG A 47 16.92 -3.19 -5.45
N ASP A 48 17.16 -2.27 -4.52
CA ASP A 48 18.50 -1.83 -4.13
C ASP A 48 19.23 -2.85 -3.26
N GLY A 49 18.47 -3.78 -2.66
CA GLY A 49 18.97 -4.86 -1.84
C GLY A 49 18.87 -4.53 -0.35
N VAL A 50 18.65 -5.58 0.45
CA VAL A 50 18.50 -5.46 1.90
C VAL A 50 19.65 -6.21 2.57
N SER A 51 20.34 -5.53 3.47
CA SER A 51 21.36 -6.12 4.33
C SER A 51 21.12 -5.72 5.78
N ASN A 52 21.69 -6.48 6.71
CA ASN A 52 21.70 -6.10 8.10
C ASN A 52 22.47 -4.79 8.29
N LEU A 53 21.90 -3.89 9.09
CA LEU A 53 22.61 -2.70 9.53
C LEU A 53 23.70 -3.08 10.54
N GLY A 54 24.91 -2.53 10.40
CA GLY A 54 25.95 -2.60 11.42
C GLY A 54 27.05 -3.65 11.24
N GLY A 55 27.15 -4.31 10.08
CA GLY A 55 28.33 -5.10 9.73
C GLY A 55 29.43 -4.23 9.11
N PRO A 56 30.73 -4.48 9.35
CA PRO A 56 31.78 -3.91 8.52
C PRO A 56 31.64 -4.51 7.11
N PHE A 57 31.37 -3.66 6.13
CA PHE A 57 31.34 -4.01 4.71
C PHE A 57 32.59 -3.51 4.02
#